data_AF-A0A6A6DEQ5-F1
#
_entry.id   AF-A0A6A6DEQ5-F1
#
_cell.length_a   1.000
_cell.length_b   1.000
_cell.length_c   1.000
_cell.angle_alpha   90.00
_cell.angle_beta   90.00
_cell.angle_gamma   90.00
#
_symmetry.space_group_name_H-M   'P 1'
#
loop_
_entity.id
_entity.type
_entity.pdbx_description
1 polymer ?
#
loop_
_entity_poly.entity_id
_entity_poly.type
_entity_poly.pdbx_seq_one_letter_code
_entity_poly.pdbx_strand_id
1 'polypeptide(L)'
;GAGTGGTTARALAGLKSDSGEQLYSSYVFTDISTLFFDSARQRFGAYDNIEYRALDISRDPREQGFEAGAYDLVIASNVLHATPCLVETLKNCRMLLQPKGFL
;
A
#
# COMPACT_ATOMS: atom_id res chain seq x y z
N GLY A 1 -1.25 -2.13 -5.45
CA GLY A 1 -2.00 -1.72 -6.64
C GLY A 1 -2.68 -0.39 -6.43
N ALA A 2 -1.88 0.66 -6.21
CA ALA A 2 -2.34 2.01 -5.95
C ALA A 2 -2.57 2.80 -7.26
N GLY A 3 -2.06 2.30 -8.39
CA GLY A 3 -2.23 2.88 -9.72
C GLY A 3 -1.83 4.35 -9.76
N THR A 4 -2.76 5.21 -10.16
CA THR A 4 -2.56 6.68 -10.22
C THR A 4 -2.76 7.39 -8.87
N GLY A 5 -2.98 6.63 -7.79
CA GLY A 5 -3.10 7.15 -6.43
C GLY A 5 -4.45 7.76 -6.05
N GLY A 6 -5.54 7.40 -6.75
CA GLY A 6 -6.88 7.92 -6.45
C GLY A 6 -7.31 7.67 -5.00
N THR A 7 -7.25 6.42 -4.56
CA THR A 7 -7.57 6.04 -3.17
C THR A 7 -6.50 6.51 -2.19
N THR A 8 -5.22 6.50 -2.59
CA THR A 8 -4.12 7.01 -1.77
C THR A 8 -4.32 8.48 -1.40
N ALA A 9 -4.79 9.33 -2.33
CA ALA A 9 -5.07 10.73 -2.04
C ALA A 9 -6.12 10.90 -0.93
N ARG A 10 -7.14 10.03 -0.89
CA ARG A 10 -8.17 10.04 0.16
C ARG A 10 -7.64 9.49 1.48
N ALA A 11 -6.88 8.40 1.43
CA ALA A 11 -6.27 7.81 2.62
C ALA A 11 -5.32 8.80 3.31
N LEU A 12 -4.39 9.40 2.57
CA LEU A 12 -3.43 10.36 3.12
C LEU A 12 -4.09 11.63 3.67
N ALA A 13 -5.19 12.08 3.06
CA ALA A 13 -5.97 13.21 3.60
C ALA A 13 -6.69 12.85 4.90
N GLY A 14 -7.15 11.61 5.06
CA GLY A 14 -7.81 11.11 6.27
C GLY A 14 -6.87 10.67 7.38
N LEU A 15 -5.61 10.33 7.06
CA LEU A 15 -4.56 9.99 8.03
C LEU A 15 -3.87 11.26 8.58
N LYS A 16 -4.68 12.25 8.94
CA LYS A 16 -4.25 13.47 9.62
C LYS A 16 -5.13 13.71 10.83
N SER A 17 -4.54 14.26 11.90
CA SER A 17 -5.31 14.77 13.03
C SER A 17 -6.07 16.04 12.64
N ASP A 18 -6.99 16.47 13.51
CA ASP A 18 -7.66 17.76 13.37
C ASP A 18 -6.68 18.96 13.40
N SER A 19 -5.51 18.77 14.03
CA SER A 19 -4.40 19.74 14.04
C SER A 19 -3.47 19.64 12.81
N GLY A 20 -3.72 18.69 11.90
CA GLY A 20 -2.96 18.49 10.68
C GLY A 20 -1.72 17.60 10.82
N GLU A 21 -1.52 16.98 11.98
CA GLU A 21 -0.40 16.06 12.23
C GLU A 21 -0.60 14.74 11.49
N GLN A 22 0.48 14.18 10.97
CA GLN A 22 0.46 12.90 10.29
C GLN A 22 0.18 11.75 11.26
N LEU A 23 -0.83 10.92 10.95
CA LEU A 23 -1.24 9.78 11.78
C LEU A 23 -0.66 8.43 11.31
N TYR A 24 0.46 8.46 10.59
CA TYR A 24 1.18 7.27 10.16
C TYR A 24 2.69 7.47 10.29
N SER A 25 3.40 6.41 10.69
CA SER A 25 4.86 6.41 10.76
C SER A 25 5.51 6.17 9.39
N SER A 26 4.90 5.31 8.56
CA SER A 26 5.32 5.03 7.18
C SER A 26 4.11 4.69 6.29
N TYR A 27 4.19 5.03 5.01
CA TYR A 27 3.18 4.66 4.00
C TYR A 27 3.89 4.09 2.77
N VAL A 28 3.62 2.83 2.43
CA VAL A 28 4.26 2.20 1.25
C VAL A 28 3.28 2.16 0.09
N PHE A 29 3.49 3.05 -0.87
CA PHE A 29 2.77 3.09 -2.14
C PHE A 29 3.27 1.96 -3.03
N THR A 30 2.38 1.04 -3.41
CA THR A 30 2.75 -0.11 -4.24
C THR A 30 1.88 -0.29 -5.47
N ASP A 31 2.50 -0.76 -6.54
CA ASP A 31 1.81 -1.26 -7.73
C ASP A 31 2.67 -2.32 -8.42
N ILE A 32 2.07 -3.14 -9.30
CA ILE A 32 2.86 -4.11 -10.09
C ILE A 32 3.72 -3.36 -11.12
N SER A 33 3.19 -2.24 -11.64
CA SER A 33 3.88 -1.39 -12.62
C SER A 33 4.42 -0.13 -11.97
N THR A 34 5.69 0.19 -12.23
CA THR A 34 6.31 1.43 -11.78
C THR A 34 5.91 2.65 -12.61
N LEU A 35 5.11 2.47 -13.66
CA LEU A 35 4.75 3.51 -14.63
C LEU A 35 4.19 4.79 -13.99
N PHE A 36 3.48 4.66 -12.87
CA PHE A 36 2.83 5.78 -12.19
C PHE A 36 3.65 6.38 -11.04
N PHE A 37 4.83 5.86 -10.74
CA PHE A 37 5.57 6.24 -9.54
C PHE A 37 6.06 7.69 -9.59
N ASP A 38 6.57 8.15 -10.72
CA ASP A 38 7.04 9.54 -10.85
C ASP A 38 5.90 10.54 -10.68
N SER A 39 4.76 10.28 -11.33
CA SER A 39 3.55 11.09 -11.15
C SER A 39 3.02 11.03 -9.71
N ALA A 40 3.10 9.87 -9.05
CA ALA A 40 2.68 9.72 -7.66
C ALA A 40 3.63 10.44 -6.69
N ARG A 41 4.94 10.44 -6.95
CA ARG A 41 5.93 11.23 -6.19
C ARG A 41 5.68 12.71 -6.31
N GLN A 42 5.42 13.20 -7.53
CA GLN A 42 5.06 14.60 -7.73
C GLN A 42 3.75 14.96 -7.02
N ARG A 43 2.73 14.10 -7.12
CA ARG A 43 1.41 14.33 -6.53
C ARG A 43 1.41 14.33 -5.01
N PHE A 44 2.21 13.46 -4.40
CA PHE A 44 2.26 13.29 -2.95
C PHE A 44 3.54 13.86 -2.31
N GLY A 45 4.30 14.70 -3.02
CA GLY A 45 5.56 15.26 -2.52
C GLY A 45 5.43 16.19 -1.31
N ALA A 46 4.21 16.58 -0.94
CA ALA A 46 3.93 17.32 0.30
C ALA A 46 3.65 16.42 1.52
N TYR A 47 3.68 15.10 1.34
CA TYR A 47 3.50 14.11 2.41
C TYR A 47 4.84 13.46 2.73
N ASP A 48 5.14 13.35 4.02
CA ASP A 48 6.37 12.74 4.49
C ASP A 48 6.20 11.21 4.64
N ASN A 49 7.34 10.52 4.74
CA ASN A 49 7.42 9.09 5.02
C ASN A 49 6.65 8.19 4.05
N ILE A 50 6.62 8.57 2.76
CA ILE A 50 6.08 7.72 1.69
C ILE A 50 7.21 7.01 0.96
N GLU A 51 7.14 5.68 0.93
CA GLU A 51 8.00 4.84 0.11
C GLU A 51 7.24 4.34 -1.12
N TYR A 52 7.90 4.21 -2.26
CA TYR A 52 7.29 3.74 -3.51
C TYR A 52 8.00 2.48 -3.98
N ARG A 53 7.29 1.36 -4.04
CA ARG A 53 7.88 0.04 -4.32
C ARG A 53 6.97 -0.82 -5.18
N ALA A 54 7.55 -1.59 -6.09
CA ALA A 54 6.78 -2.56 -6.86
C ALA A 54 6.31 -3.70 -5.95
N LEU A 55 5.06 -4.15 -6.14
CA LEU A 55 4.50 -5.32 -5.48
C LEU A 55 3.48 -6.00 -6.40
N ASP A 56 3.77 -7.25 -6.74
CA ASP A 56 2.81 -8.20 -7.28
C ASP A 56 2.23 -9.04 -6.13
N ILE A 57 0.99 -8.74 -5.74
CA ILE A 57 0.34 -9.42 -4.60
C ILE A 57 -0.04 -10.88 -4.91
N SER A 58 0.02 -11.30 -6.18
CA SER A 58 -0.22 -12.71 -6.55
C SER A 58 0.97 -13.62 -6.23
N ARG A 59 2.13 -13.02 -5.92
CA ARG A 59 3.38 -13.70 -5.55
C ARG A 59 3.72 -13.45 -4.08
N ASP A 60 4.59 -14.28 -3.51
CA ASP A 60 5.04 -14.14 -2.13
C ASP A 60 5.67 -12.73 -1.92
N PRO A 61 5.16 -11.91 -0.99
CA PRO A 61 5.71 -10.58 -0.75
C PRO A 61 7.16 -10.59 -0.21
N ARG A 62 7.56 -11.65 0.50
CA ARG A 62 8.91 -11.76 1.09
C ARG A 62 9.98 -11.90 0.02
N GLU A 63 9.68 -12.64 -1.03
CA GLU A 63 10.54 -12.77 -2.21
C GLU A 63 10.70 -11.44 -2.97
N GLN A 64 9.82 -10.47 -2.70
CA GLN A 64 9.84 -9.11 -3.26
C GLN A 64 10.44 -8.08 -2.28
N GLY A 65 11.03 -8.57 -1.18
CA GLY A 65 11.71 -7.76 -0.17
C GLY A 65 10.78 -7.12 0.86
N PHE A 66 9.53 -7.54 0.96
CA PHE A 66 8.63 -7.07 2.02
C PHE A 66 8.79 -7.92 3.27
N GLU A 67 8.79 -7.28 4.43
CA GLU A 67 8.82 -7.97 5.71
C GLU A 67 7.42 -8.46 6.09
N ALA A 68 7.33 -9.70 6.59
CA ALA A 68 6.07 -10.27 7.03
C ALA A 68 5.66 -9.67 8.38
N GLY A 69 4.38 -9.33 8.52
CA GLY A 69 3.86 -8.76 9.75
C GLY A 69 4.31 -7.33 10.03
N ALA A 70 4.76 -6.60 9.01
CA ALA A 70 5.31 -5.25 9.17
C ALA A 70 4.26 -4.12 9.08
N TYR A 71 3.02 -4.43 8.66
CA TYR A 71 2.00 -3.40 8.39
C TYR A 71 0.79 -3.50 9.30
N ASP A 72 0.29 -2.35 9.76
CA ASP A 72 -0.94 -2.23 10.55
C ASP A 72 -2.19 -2.25 9.68
N LEU A 73 -2.08 -1.70 8.48
CA LEU A 73 -3.16 -1.52 7.52
C LEU A 73 -2.65 -1.78 6.10
N VAL A 74 -3.37 -2.62 5.36
CA VAL A 74 -3.17 -2.81 3.92
C VAL A 74 -4.40 -2.26 3.20
N ILE A 75 -4.21 -1.36 2.24
CA ILE A 75 -5.31 -0.76 1.47
C ILE A 75 -5.30 -1.37 0.07
N ALA A 76 -6.35 -2.10 -0.28
CA ALA A 76 -6.48 -2.76 -1.58
C ALA A 76 -7.76 -2.32 -2.33
N SER A 77 -7.69 -1.18 -3.02
CA SER A 77 -8.82 -0.63 -3.77
C SER A 77 -8.89 -1.17 -5.19
N ASN A 78 -9.96 -1.92 -5.51
CA ASN A 78 -10.24 -2.42 -6.87
C ASN A 78 -9.09 -3.19 -7.53
N VAL A 79 -8.33 -3.98 -6.76
CA VAL A 79 -7.14 -4.67 -7.27
C VAL A 79 -7.17 -6.19 -7.06
N LEU A 80 -7.68 -6.69 -5.93
CA LEU A 80 -7.51 -8.11 -5.58
C LEU A 80 -8.25 -9.06 -6.55
N HIS A 81 -9.35 -8.61 -7.14
CA HIS A 81 -10.10 -9.39 -8.13
C HIS A 81 -9.37 -9.59 -9.46
N ALA A 82 -8.34 -8.80 -9.74
CA ALA A 82 -7.53 -8.90 -10.96
C ALA A 82 -6.36 -9.90 -10.83
N THR A 83 -6.34 -10.69 -9.75
CA THR A 83 -5.31 -11.71 -9.50
C THR A 83 -5.78 -13.10 -9.94
N PRO A 84 -4.86 -14.02 -10.28
CA PRO A 84 -5.23 -15.36 -10.76
C PRO A 84 -5.92 -16.25 -9.71
N CYS A 85 -5.61 -16.07 -8.42
CA CYS A 85 -6.20 -16.82 -7.32
C CYS A 85 -6.44 -15.90 -6.12
N LEU A 86 -7.70 -15.74 -5.72
CA LEU A 86 -8.07 -14.88 -4.61
C LEU A 86 -7.60 -15.43 -3.25
N VAL A 87 -7.57 -16.76 -3.09
CA VAL A 87 -7.13 -17.41 -1.85
C VAL A 87 -5.65 -17.12 -1.58
N GLU A 88 -4.78 -17.36 -2.55
CA GLU A 88 -3.35 -17.02 -2.47
C GLU A 88 -3.13 -15.53 -2.27
N THR A 89 -3.87 -14.69 -3.00
CA THR A 89 -3.79 -13.23 -2.86
C THR A 89 -4.13 -12.77 -1.45
N LEU A 90 -5.20 -13.29 -0.84
CA LEU A 90 -5.57 -12.95 0.53
C LEU A 90 -4.58 -13.49 1.56
N LYS A 91 -3.97 -14.66 1.32
CA LYS A 91 -2.87 -15.17 2.17
C LYS A 91 -1.67 -14.21 2.13
N ASN A 92 -1.30 -13.71 0.95
CA ASN A 92 -0.21 -12.76 0.78
C ASN A 92 -0.53 -11.41 1.45
N CYS A 93 -1.77 -10.89 1.32
CA CYS A 93 -2.20 -9.71 2.09
C CYS A 93 -2.10 -9.96 3.59
N ARG A 94 -2.56 -11.11 4.08
CA ARG A 94 -2.49 -11.46 5.50
C ARG A 94 -1.05 -11.57 6.00
N MET A 95 -0.12 -12.04 5.16
CA MET A 95 1.30 -12.15 5.48
C MET A 95 1.95 -10.79 5.74
N LEU A 96 1.54 -9.75 5.01
CA LEU A 96 2.04 -8.38 5.24
C LEU A 96 1.56 -7.79 6.57
N LEU A 97 0.37 -8.18 7.03
CA LEU A 97 -0.24 -7.62 8.23
C LEU A 97 0.33 -8.17 9.53
N GLN A 98 0.61 -7.27 10.48
CA GLN A 98 0.88 -7.66 11.84
C GLN A 98 -0.33 -8.37 12.48
N PRO A 99 -0.18 -9.08 13.62
CA PRO A 99 -1.34 -9.54 14.38
C PRO A 99 -2.29 -8.37 14.68
N LYS A 100 -3.59 -8.56 14.41
CA LYS A 100 -4.66 -7.54 14.53
C LYS A 100 -4.60 -6.39 13.50
N GLY A 101 -3.74 -6.46 12.49
CA GLY A 101 -3.78 -5.54 11.37
C GLY A 101 -5.05 -5.67 10.52
N PHE A 102 -5.36 -4.64 9.75
CA PHE A 102 -6.58 -4.52 8.95
C PHE A 102 -6.29 -4.58 7.44
N LEU A 103 -7.19 -5.22 6.69
CA LEU A 103 -7.24 -5.21 5.22
C LEU A 103 -8.54 -4.53 4.77
#